data_AF-A0A524G1Q3-F1
#
_entry.id   AF-A0A524G1Q3-F1
#
_cell.length_a   1.000
_cell.length_b   1.000
_cell.length_c   1.000
_cell.angle_alpha   90.00
_cell.angle_beta   90.00
_cell.angle_gamma   90.00
#
_symmetry.space_group_name_H-M   'P 1'
#
loop_
_entity.id
_entity.type
_entity.pdbx_description
1 polymer ?
#
loop_
_entity_poly.entity_id
_entity_poly.type
_entity_poly.pdbx_seq_one_letter_code
_entity_poly.pdbx_strand_id
1 'polypeptide(L)'
;MKTVADSIKNYYSDKNENPWHKVNNNIQTFISKEKSQDKLSEILILLRAAVFSSLDILSFGLIDDVTTEDIINAFTAEETWKLGRRSARNLCLDVSDKLIEKGNIRYLIPSALKRDGFGFLIPRIEEIQWDNFRKAQPKVTKGELDLTKLEKTLIGSKFLRDQMVMTTKIDAKDPQVEALLEAYDLQLVEIEVDRSSRIKPSPPTEQVTLNGQPVFDEEEEKEEKVRRKPSTGDQTPLTDFLSEEKKPVKVPKKKSSRKKRGLRK
;
A
#
# COMPACT_ATOMS: atom_id res chain seq x y z
N MET A 1 -19.93 11.05 -25.77
CA MET A 1 -18.71 11.70 -25.22
C MET A 1 -18.16 10.77 -24.15
N LYS A 2 -16.89 10.34 -24.22
CA LYS A 2 -16.27 9.61 -23.09
C LYS A 2 -16.20 10.59 -21.92
N THR A 3 -16.75 10.23 -20.77
CA THR A 3 -16.66 11.11 -19.59
C THR A 3 -15.19 11.20 -19.14
N VAL A 4 -14.84 12.27 -18.43
CA VAL A 4 -13.50 12.40 -17.83
C VAL A 4 -13.22 11.21 -16.91
N ALA A 5 -14.24 10.73 -16.19
CA ALA A 5 -14.17 9.53 -15.39
C ALA A 5 -13.82 8.28 -16.21
N ASP A 6 -14.43 8.07 -17.38
CA ASP A 6 -14.09 6.94 -18.26
C ASP A 6 -12.66 7.06 -18.81
N SER A 7 -12.20 8.27 -19.08
CA SER A 7 -10.83 8.51 -19.57
C SER A 7 -9.79 8.18 -18.49
N ILE A 8 -10.06 8.57 -17.24
CA ILE A 8 -9.22 8.26 -16.07
C ILE A 8 -9.25 6.75 -15.79
N LYS A 9 -10.43 6.12 -15.77
CA LYS A 9 -10.56 4.65 -15.58
C LYS A 9 -9.81 3.86 -16.64
N ASN A 10 -9.94 4.25 -17.91
CA ASN A 10 -9.30 3.54 -19.01
C ASN A 10 -7.79 3.76 -19.07
N TYR A 11 -7.25 4.87 -18.53
CA TYR A 11 -5.81 5.02 -18.34
C TYR A 11 -5.23 3.94 -17.42
N TYR A 12 -5.96 3.56 -16.37
CA TYR A 12 -5.54 2.49 -15.47
C TYR A 12 -5.65 1.10 -16.09
N SER A 13 -6.62 0.90 -16.99
CA SER A 13 -6.78 -0.36 -17.73
C SER A 13 -5.73 -0.53 -18.82
N ASP A 14 -5.45 0.51 -19.61
CA ASP A 14 -4.45 0.50 -20.67
C ASP A 14 -3.77 1.88 -20.82
N LYS A 15 -2.54 1.96 -20.31
CA LYS A 15 -1.70 3.17 -20.32
C LYS A 15 -1.24 3.56 -21.73
N ASN A 16 -1.16 2.61 -22.67
CA ASN A 16 -0.67 2.85 -24.03
C ASN A 16 -1.79 3.41 -24.91
N GLU A 17 -3.02 2.90 -24.75
CA GLU A 17 -4.18 3.35 -25.53
C GLU A 17 -4.66 4.75 -25.07
N ASN A 18 -4.56 5.04 -23.76
CA ASN A 18 -5.09 6.25 -23.14
C ASN A 18 -4.02 7.11 -22.45
N PRO A 19 -2.97 7.58 -23.15
CA PRO A 19 -1.85 8.27 -22.53
C PRO A 19 -2.27 9.59 -21.84
N TRP A 20 -1.56 9.95 -20.76
CA TRP A 20 -1.92 11.04 -19.85
C TRP A 20 -2.16 12.40 -20.53
N HIS A 21 -1.45 12.70 -21.62
CA HIS A 21 -1.65 13.95 -22.38
C HIS A 21 -3.05 14.04 -23.04
N LYS A 22 -3.64 12.92 -23.47
CA LYS A 22 -5.02 12.90 -24.00
C LYS A 22 -6.05 13.09 -22.89
N VAL A 23 -5.78 12.50 -21.72
CA VAL A 23 -6.62 12.66 -20.53
C VAL A 23 -6.67 14.13 -20.12
N ASN A 24 -5.52 14.82 -20.09
CA ASN A 24 -5.42 16.25 -19.75
C ASN A 24 -6.25 17.16 -20.67
N ASN A 25 -6.19 16.96 -22.00
CA ASN A 25 -6.96 17.76 -22.94
C ASN A 25 -8.47 17.62 -22.74
N ASN A 26 -8.94 16.40 -22.44
CA ASN A 26 -10.35 16.12 -22.15
C ASN A 26 -10.80 16.76 -20.83
N ILE A 27 -9.92 16.82 -19.82
CA ILE A 27 -10.19 17.47 -18.53
C ILE A 27 -10.37 18.98 -18.74
N GLN A 28 -9.45 19.63 -19.46
CA GLN A 28 -9.52 21.09 -19.70
C GLN A 28 -10.77 21.49 -20.49
N THR A 29 -11.16 20.70 -21.50
CA THR A 29 -12.41 20.96 -22.26
C THR A 29 -13.68 20.69 -21.46
N PHE A 30 -13.62 19.81 -20.46
CA PHE A 30 -14.78 19.51 -19.60
C PHE A 30 -14.95 20.56 -18.51
N ILE A 31 -13.87 20.93 -17.80
CA ILE A 31 -13.89 21.97 -16.76
C ILE A 31 -14.40 23.31 -17.31
N SER A 32 -14.04 23.65 -18.55
CA SER A 32 -14.50 24.88 -19.20
C SER A 32 -15.98 24.86 -19.63
N LYS A 33 -16.64 23.70 -19.66
CA LYS A 33 -18.02 23.53 -20.14
C LYS A 33 -19.03 23.16 -19.05
N GLU A 34 -18.60 22.50 -17.97
CA GLU A 34 -19.51 21.98 -16.96
C GLU A 34 -19.88 23.07 -15.92
N LYS A 35 -21.18 23.30 -15.71
CA LYS A 35 -21.69 24.28 -14.73
C LYS A 35 -22.11 23.67 -13.39
N SER A 36 -22.11 22.34 -13.27
CA SER A 36 -22.51 21.61 -12.06
C SER A 36 -21.31 21.48 -11.11
N GLN A 37 -21.45 21.99 -9.89
CA GLN A 37 -20.42 21.90 -8.86
C GLN A 37 -20.16 20.45 -8.41
N ASP A 38 -21.19 19.61 -8.30
CA ASP A 38 -21.07 18.23 -7.82
C ASP A 38 -20.27 17.33 -8.78
N LYS A 39 -20.49 17.47 -10.09
CA LYS A 39 -19.69 16.73 -11.08
C LYS A 39 -18.26 17.21 -11.14
N LEU A 40 -18.04 18.50 -10.90
CA LEU A 40 -16.71 19.09 -10.89
C LEU A 40 -15.91 18.58 -9.68
N SER A 41 -16.54 18.51 -8.50
CA SER A 41 -15.89 17.97 -7.29
C SER A 41 -15.55 16.48 -7.42
N GLU A 42 -16.46 15.66 -7.97
CA GLU A 42 -16.19 14.24 -8.24
C GLU A 42 -14.98 14.07 -9.17
N ILE A 43 -14.90 14.87 -10.24
CA ILE A 43 -13.79 14.83 -11.18
C ILE A 43 -12.49 15.29 -10.52
N LEU A 44 -12.50 16.35 -9.71
CA LEU A 44 -11.30 16.80 -9.00
C LEU A 44 -10.77 15.74 -8.03
N ILE A 45 -11.66 15.03 -7.33
CA ILE A 45 -11.29 13.90 -6.47
C ILE A 45 -10.65 12.78 -7.29
N LEU A 46 -11.23 12.43 -8.45
CA LEU A 46 -10.67 11.42 -9.35
C LEU A 46 -9.30 11.83 -9.89
N LEU A 47 -9.10 13.10 -10.23
CA LEU A 47 -7.82 13.64 -10.69
C LEU A 47 -6.75 13.59 -9.61
N ARG A 48 -7.12 14.00 -8.40
CA ARG A 48 -6.26 13.90 -7.22
C ARG A 48 -5.86 12.45 -7.00
N ALA A 49 -6.83 11.53 -6.89
CA ALA A 49 -6.55 10.10 -6.77
C ALA A 49 -5.64 9.59 -7.90
N ALA A 50 -5.79 10.14 -9.11
CA ALA A 50 -4.99 9.73 -10.24
C ALA A 50 -3.51 10.14 -10.15
N VAL A 51 -3.25 11.37 -9.70
CA VAL A 51 -1.88 11.88 -9.45
C VAL A 51 -1.18 11.02 -8.39
N PHE A 52 -1.84 10.82 -7.26
CA PHE A 52 -1.35 10.00 -6.15
C PHE A 52 -1.08 8.55 -6.58
N SER A 53 -2.00 7.95 -7.34
CA SER A 53 -1.84 6.62 -7.93
C SER A 53 -0.67 6.52 -8.91
N SER A 54 -0.39 7.57 -9.70
CA SER A 54 0.76 7.59 -10.62
C SER A 54 2.12 7.51 -9.89
N LEU A 55 2.15 7.84 -8.60
CA LEU A 55 3.32 7.77 -7.72
C LEU A 55 3.35 6.48 -6.87
N ASP A 56 2.43 5.55 -7.10
CA ASP A 56 2.10 4.40 -6.26
C ASP A 56 1.87 4.77 -4.78
N ILE A 57 1.10 5.83 -4.54
CA ILE A 57 0.66 6.27 -3.21
C ILE A 57 -0.87 6.38 -3.25
N LEU A 58 -1.60 5.37 -2.80
CA LEU A 58 -3.08 5.36 -2.89
C LEU A 58 -3.77 5.92 -1.65
N SER A 59 -3.15 5.79 -0.47
CA SER A 59 -3.73 6.11 0.84
C SER A 59 -3.98 7.60 1.07
N PHE A 60 -3.29 8.48 0.36
CA PHE A 60 -3.34 9.94 0.59
C PHE A 60 -4.28 10.69 -0.37
N GLY A 61 -4.93 9.97 -1.29
CA GLY A 61 -5.87 10.57 -2.23
C GLY A 61 -7.03 11.32 -1.57
N LEU A 62 -7.36 10.98 -0.32
CA LEU A 62 -8.47 11.58 0.46
C LEU A 62 -8.00 12.42 1.65
N ILE A 63 -6.69 12.64 1.82
CA ILE A 63 -6.13 13.38 2.96
C ILE A 63 -5.97 14.85 2.58
N ASP A 64 -6.74 15.73 3.21
CA ASP A 64 -6.74 17.17 2.86
C ASP A 64 -5.43 17.90 3.25
N ASP A 65 -4.70 17.41 4.25
CA ASP A 65 -3.43 17.99 4.72
C ASP A 65 -2.28 17.93 3.70
N VAL A 66 -2.46 17.20 2.59
CA VAL A 66 -1.53 17.20 1.45
C VAL A 66 -2.27 17.75 0.25
N THR A 67 -1.81 18.82 -0.39
CA THR A 67 -2.44 19.24 -1.65
C THR A 67 -1.84 18.49 -2.84
N THR A 68 -2.60 18.37 -3.93
CA THR A 68 -2.10 17.80 -5.20
C THR A 68 -0.92 18.63 -5.72
N GLU A 69 -0.94 19.95 -5.49
CA GLU A 69 0.14 20.87 -5.88
C GLU A 69 1.43 20.58 -5.11
N ASP A 70 1.36 20.42 -3.78
CA ASP A 70 2.53 20.12 -2.95
C ASP A 70 3.27 18.86 -3.43
N ILE A 71 2.51 17.82 -3.77
CA ILE A 71 3.06 16.57 -4.29
C ILE A 71 3.72 16.77 -5.65
N ILE A 72 3.04 17.47 -6.56
CA ILE A 72 3.58 17.71 -7.89
C ILE A 72 4.87 18.52 -7.77
N ASN A 73 4.91 19.54 -6.93
CA ASN A 73 6.09 20.36 -6.68
C ASN A 73 7.23 19.55 -6.07
N ALA A 74 6.95 18.72 -5.07
CA ALA A 74 7.95 17.82 -4.48
C ALA A 74 8.49 16.80 -5.49
N PHE A 75 7.64 16.34 -6.43
CA PHE A 75 8.01 15.41 -7.47
C PHE A 75 8.85 16.06 -8.60
N THR A 76 8.45 17.24 -9.09
CA THR A 76 9.08 17.93 -10.23
C THR A 76 10.32 18.74 -9.86
N ALA A 77 10.54 19.00 -8.57
CA ALA A 77 11.78 19.62 -8.07
C ALA A 77 13.02 18.74 -8.29
N GLU A 78 12.83 17.45 -8.55
CA GLU A 78 13.91 16.47 -8.67
C GLU A 78 14.22 16.11 -10.14
N GLU A 79 15.49 15.82 -10.42
CA GLU A 79 15.97 15.59 -11.79
C GLU A 79 15.53 14.26 -12.39
N THR A 80 15.25 13.26 -11.55
CA THR A 80 14.90 11.91 -12.01
C THR A 80 13.58 11.46 -11.42
N TRP A 81 12.85 10.64 -12.18
CA TRP A 81 11.59 10.04 -11.75
C TRP A 81 11.70 9.31 -10.41
N LYS A 82 12.81 8.59 -10.18
CA LYS A 82 13.04 7.84 -8.94
C LYS A 82 13.23 8.78 -7.74
N LEU A 83 13.99 9.87 -7.92
CA LEU A 83 14.20 10.88 -6.87
C LEU A 83 12.91 11.65 -6.59
N GLY A 84 12.20 12.09 -7.63
CA GLY A 84 10.91 12.77 -7.47
C GLY A 84 9.88 11.91 -6.73
N ARG A 85 9.78 10.61 -7.07
CA ARG A 85 8.92 9.69 -6.33
C ARG A 85 9.33 9.54 -4.87
N ARG A 86 10.64 9.48 -4.58
CA ARG A 86 11.13 9.42 -3.20
C ARG A 86 10.80 10.69 -2.43
N SER A 87 10.99 11.86 -3.03
CA SER A 87 10.66 13.16 -2.45
C SER A 87 9.16 13.27 -2.12
N ALA A 88 8.28 12.95 -3.08
CA ALA A 88 6.83 12.93 -2.85
C ALA A 88 6.42 11.94 -1.75
N ARG A 89 7.06 10.76 -1.67
CA ARG A 89 6.81 9.79 -0.60
C ARG A 89 7.26 10.31 0.77
N ASN A 90 8.41 10.97 0.85
CA ASN A 90 8.89 11.58 2.09
C ASN A 90 7.95 12.69 2.56
N LEU A 91 7.42 13.51 1.66
CA LEU A 91 6.41 14.51 1.99
C LEU A 91 5.16 13.86 2.61
N CYS A 92 4.66 12.77 2.01
CA CYS A 92 3.54 12.01 2.55
C CYS A 92 3.85 11.39 3.92
N LEU A 93 5.09 10.96 4.15
CA LEU A 93 5.54 10.47 5.46
C LEU A 93 5.49 11.59 6.50
N ASP A 94 6.08 12.74 6.21
CA ASP A 94 6.13 13.88 7.13
C ASP A 94 4.72 14.34 7.51
N VAL A 95 3.79 14.31 6.55
CA VAL A 95 2.39 14.67 6.80
C VAL A 95 1.69 13.59 7.65
N SER A 96 1.96 12.31 7.41
CA SER A 96 1.44 11.23 8.24
C SER A 96 1.92 11.35 9.67
N ASP A 97 3.21 11.62 9.88
CA ASP A 97 3.77 11.79 11.22
C ASP A 97 3.11 12.95 11.95
N LYS A 98 2.92 14.10 11.29
CA LYS A 98 2.18 15.24 11.86
C LYS A 98 0.73 14.89 12.19
N LEU A 99 0.05 14.11 11.34
CA LEU A 99 -1.32 13.67 11.58
C LEU A 99 -1.43 12.71 12.76
N ILE A 100 -0.50 11.78 12.86
CA ILE A 100 -0.34 10.85 13.98
C ILE A 100 -0.11 11.65 15.26
N GLU A 101 0.85 12.59 15.29
CA GLU A 101 1.13 13.44 16.45
C GLU A 101 -0.08 14.26 16.91
N LYS A 102 -0.87 14.79 15.96
CA LYS A 102 -2.11 15.54 16.26
C LYS A 102 -3.29 14.64 16.67
N GLY A 103 -3.18 13.32 16.52
CA GLY A 103 -4.27 12.37 16.73
C GLY A 103 -5.29 12.29 15.59
N ASN A 104 -5.04 12.95 14.46
CA ASN A 104 -5.92 13.02 13.29
C ASN A 104 -5.69 11.84 12.34
N ILE A 105 -5.97 10.63 12.81
CA ILE A 105 -5.66 9.38 12.09
C ILE A 105 -6.84 8.76 11.34
N ARG A 106 -7.99 9.46 11.28
CA ARG A 106 -9.24 8.91 10.70
C ARG A 106 -9.09 8.48 9.25
N TYR A 107 -8.30 9.23 8.47
CA TYR A 107 -8.10 8.99 7.04
C TYR A 107 -6.88 8.10 6.74
N LEU A 108 -6.08 7.76 7.78
CA LEU A 108 -4.93 6.88 7.67
C LEU A 108 -5.39 5.41 7.75
N ILE A 109 -5.88 4.89 6.62
CA ILE A 109 -6.43 3.53 6.54
C ILE A 109 -5.27 2.50 6.55
N PRO A 110 -5.20 1.59 7.55
CA PRO A 110 -4.08 0.66 7.68
C PRO A 110 -3.86 -0.22 6.45
N SER A 111 -4.92 -0.75 5.83
CA SER A 111 -4.80 -1.59 4.63
C SER A 111 -4.20 -0.85 3.43
N ALA A 112 -4.56 0.42 3.24
CA ALA A 112 -4.01 1.26 2.18
C ALA A 112 -2.54 1.61 2.46
N LEU A 113 -2.20 1.94 3.72
CA LEU A 113 -0.83 2.21 4.13
C LEU A 113 0.09 0.99 3.97
N LYS A 114 -0.39 -0.23 4.27
CA LYS A 114 0.39 -1.46 3.97
C LYS A 114 0.72 -1.57 2.49
N ARG A 115 -0.28 -1.37 1.63
CA ARG A 115 -0.13 -1.47 0.18
C ARG A 115 0.86 -0.44 -0.36
N ASP A 116 0.85 0.76 0.20
CA ASP A 116 1.74 1.85 -0.22
C ASP A 116 3.15 1.73 0.36
N GLY A 117 3.44 0.73 1.21
CA GLY A 117 4.74 0.57 1.86
C GLY A 117 4.95 1.41 3.12
N PHE A 118 3.87 1.97 3.68
CA PHE A 118 3.83 2.71 4.95
C PHE A 118 3.35 1.84 6.12
N GLY A 119 3.46 0.51 5.98
CA GLY A 119 3.00 -0.45 6.98
C GLY A 119 3.65 -0.28 8.36
N PHE A 120 4.85 0.31 8.42
CA PHE A 120 5.57 0.59 9.67
C PHE A 120 4.90 1.66 10.55
N LEU A 121 4.02 2.51 9.99
CA LEU A 121 3.26 3.50 10.75
C LEU A 121 2.05 2.90 11.48
N ILE A 122 1.62 1.70 11.08
CA ILE A 122 0.38 1.08 11.56
C ILE A 122 0.39 0.84 13.08
N PRO A 123 1.46 0.33 13.70
CA PRO A 123 1.50 0.19 15.15
C PRO A 123 1.23 1.51 15.88
N ARG A 124 1.88 2.61 15.45
CA ARG A 124 1.66 3.96 16.01
C ARG A 124 0.23 4.44 15.80
N ILE A 125 -0.33 4.21 14.60
CA ILE A 125 -1.73 4.57 14.32
C ILE A 125 -2.68 3.78 15.22
N GLU A 126 -2.48 2.47 15.38
CA GLU A 126 -3.31 1.62 16.25
C GLU A 126 -3.22 2.05 17.72
N GLU A 127 -2.03 2.44 18.21
CA GLU A 127 -1.85 2.99 19.57
C GLU A 127 -2.68 4.25 19.77
N ILE A 128 -2.66 5.17 18.82
CA ILE A 128 -3.40 6.43 18.95
C ILE A 128 -4.90 6.20 18.77
N GLN A 129 -5.31 5.27 17.89
CA GLN A 129 -6.73 4.89 17.75
C GLN A 129 -7.27 4.36 19.08
N TRP A 130 -6.47 3.53 19.75
CA TRP A 130 -6.78 2.99 21.06
C TRP A 130 -6.86 4.08 22.14
N ASP A 131 -5.85 4.95 22.22
CA ASP A 131 -5.84 6.05 23.18
C ASP A 131 -7.03 7.00 22.99
N ASN A 132 -7.39 7.27 21.74
CA ASN A 132 -8.56 8.08 21.41
C ASN A 132 -9.85 7.40 21.87
N PHE A 133 -9.98 6.08 21.67
CA PHE A 133 -11.14 5.31 22.11
C PHE A 133 -11.27 5.28 23.64
N ARG A 134 -10.15 5.11 24.36
CA ARG A 134 -10.10 5.15 25.83
C ARG A 134 -10.46 6.54 26.38
N LYS A 135 -9.96 7.61 25.75
CA LYS A 135 -10.31 8.99 26.11
C LYS A 135 -11.76 9.35 25.79
N ALA A 136 -12.36 8.65 24.84
CA ALA A 136 -13.75 8.84 24.42
C ALA A 136 -14.76 8.05 25.26
N GLN A 137 -14.38 7.59 26.46
CA GLN A 137 -15.26 6.86 27.37
C GLN A 137 -16.62 7.58 27.52
N PRO A 138 -17.73 6.89 27.23
CA PRO A 138 -19.07 7.45 27.37
C PRO A 138 -19.36 7.69 28.86
N LYS A 139 -19.91 8.87 29.18
CA LYS A 139 -20.24 9.26 30.55
C LYS A 139 -21.65 9.80 30.61
N VAL A 140 -22.38 9.42 31.64
CA VAL A 140 -23.70 9.99 31.93
C VAL A 140 -23.48 11.35 32.59
N THR A 141 -23.89 12.42 31.91
CA THR A 141 -23.83 13.79 32.45
C THR A 141 -25.22 14.41 32.36
N LYS A 142 -25.68 15.03 33.45
CA LYS A 142 -27.00 15.69 33.54
C LYS A 142 -28.19 14.79 33.13
N GLY A 143 -28.10 13.48 33.38
CA GLY A 143 -29.16 12.53 33.04
C GLY A 143 -29.19 12.11 31.57
N GLU A 144 -28.18 12.44 30.78
CA GLU A 144 -28.02 11.97 29.40
C GLU A 144 -26.65 11.28 29.24
N LEU A 145 -26.61 10.21 28.45
CA LEU A 145 -25.38 9.59 27.96
C LEU A 145 -24.90 10.35 26.72
N ASP A 146 -23.72 10.97 26.81
CA ASP A 146 -23.09 11.67 25.68
C ASP A 146 -22.14 10.73 24.91
N LEU A 147 -22.50 10.42 23.67
CA LEU A 147 -21.75 9.55 22.75
C LEU A 147 -21.00 10.35 21.67
N THR A 148 -21.06 11.68 21.68
CA THR A 148 -20.47 12.54 20.63
C THR A 148 -18.95 12.37 20.51
N LYS A 149 -18.25 12.12 21.62
CA LYS A 149 -16.81 11.85 21.62
C LYS A 149 -16.52 10.48 21.00
N LEU A 150 -17.35 9.50 21.29
CA LEU A 150 -17.19 8.13 20.82
C LEU A 150 -17.41 8.06 19.30
N GLU A 151 -18.44 8.73 18.79
CA GLU A 151 -18.74 8.83 17.35
C GLU A 151 -17.59 9.43 16.53
N LYS A 152 -16.86 10.40 17.10
CA LYS A 152 -15.71 11.03 16.41
C LYS A 152 -14.51 10.10 16.27
N THR A 153 -14.42 9.04 17.08
CA THR A 153 -13.33 8.08 17.00
C THR A 153 -13.63 6.98 15.98
N LEU A 154 -12.59 6.46 15.33
CA LEU A 154 -12.77 5.41 14.32
C LEU A 154 -13.34 4.12 14.93
N ILE A 155 -12.77 3.67 16.06
CA ILE A 155 -13.25 2.50 16.81
C ILE A 155 -14.65 2.76 17.38
N GLY A 156 -14.89 3.92 18.00
CA GLY A 156 -16.19 4.24 18.58
C GLY A 156 -17.31 4.38 17.56
N SER A 157 -17.04 4.96 16.37
CA SER A 157 -18.02 5.00 15.28
C SER A 157 -18.38 3.61 14.74
N LYS A 158 -17.45 2.64 14.81
CA LYS A 158 -17.71 1.25 14.44
C LYS A 158 -18.54 0.58 15.54
N PHE A 159 -18.12 0.71 16.80
CA PHE A 159 -18.83 0.21 17.96
C PHE A 159 -20.29 0.67 18.01
N LEU A 160 -20.56 1.97 17.83
CA LEU A 160 -21.93 2.50 17.83
C LEU A 160 -22.79 1.91 16.71
N ARG A 161 -22.21 1.66 15.53
CA ARG A 161 -22.91 1.00 14.42
C ARG A 161 -23.19 -0.47 14.73
N ASP A 162 -22.23 -1.17 15.33
CA ASP A 162 -22.37 -2.58 15.71
C ASP A 162 -23.46 -2.75 16.79
N GLN A 163 -23.59 -1.76 17.70
CA GLN A 163 -24.66 -1.68 18.71
C GLN A 163 -25.98 -1.06 18.19
N MET A 164 -26.08 -0.76 16.89
CA MET A 164 -27.25 -0.14 16.25
C MET A 164 -27.71 1.20 16.88
N VAL A 165 -26.78 1.96 17.45
CA VAL A 165 -27.06 3.26 18.08
C VAL A 165 -26.96 4.37 17.05
N MET A 166 -28.11 5.00 16.76
CA MET A 166 -28.22 6.06 15.75
C MET A 166 -28.20 7.47 16.35
N THR A 167 -28.44 7.60 17.66
CA THR A 167 -28.48 8.88 18.37
C THR A 167 -27.24 9.09 19.23
N THR A 168 -26.74 10.31 19.27
CA THR A 168 -25.54 10.68 20.02
C THR A 168 -25.83 11.03 21.48
N LYS A 169 -27.10 11.19 21.82
CA LYS A 169 -27.59 11.46 23.17
C LYS A 169 -28.73 10.52 23.48
N ILE A 170 -28.60 9.82 24.60
CA ILE A 170 -29.59 8.86 25.10
C ILE A 170 -29.95 9.26 26.53
N ASP A 171 -31.23 9.16 26.90
CA ASP A 171 -31.66 9.39 28.28
C ASP A 171 -31.04 8.32 29.19
N ALA A 172 -30.48 8.73 30.34
CA ALA A 172 -29.84 7.83 31.30
C ALA A 172 -30.79 6.77 31.88
N LYS A 173 -32.10 6.99 31.77
CA LYS A 173 -33.12 6.03 32.21
C LYS A 173 -33.46 4.96 31.17
N ASP A 174 -32.92 5.07 29.95
CA ASP A 174 -33.13 4.07 28.93
C ASP A 174 -32.39 2.77 29.33
N PRO A 175 -33.06 1.60 29.37
CA PRO A 175 -32.43 0.32 29.68
C PRO A 175 -31.27 -0.04 28.75
N GLN A 176 -31.19 0.58 27.56
CA GLN A 176 -30.06 0.38 26.64
C GLN A 176 -28.75 0.98 27.14
N VAL A 177 -28.77 1.96 28.06
CA VAL A 177 -27.58 2.66 28.53
C VAL A 177 -26.64 1.73 29.28
N GLU A 178 -27.17 0.89 30.17
CA GLU A 178 -26.36 -0.05 30.96
C GLU A 178 -25.69 -1.08 30.06
N ALA A 179 -26.46 -1.68 29.13
CA ALA A 179 -25.93 -2.61 28.13
C ALA A 179 -24.86 -1.98 27.24
N LEU A 180 -25.01 -0.71 26.87
CA LEU A 180 -24.03 0.01 26.05
C LEU A 180 -22.72 0.27 26.80
N LEU A 181 -22.81 0.63 28.09
CA LEU A 181 -21.64 0.80 28.95
C LEU A 181 -20.89 -0.53 29.16
N GLU A 182 -21.62 -1.62 29.43
CA GLU A 182 -21.04 -2.96 29.54
C GLU A 182 -20.38 -3.40 28.22
N ALA A 183 -21.05 -3.17 27.08
CA ALA A 183 -20.49 -3.48 25.76
C ALA A 183 -19.23 -2.64 25.46
N TYR A 184 -19.18 -1.39 25.90
CA TYR A 184 -17.99 -0.55 25.76
C TYR A 184 -16.82 -1.11 26.58
N ASP A 185 -17.06 -1.51 27.83
CA ASP A 185 -16.04 -2.10 28.69
C ASP A 185 -15.56 -3.46 28.15
N LEU A 186 -16.47 -4.28 27.63
CA LEU A 186 -16.13 -5.53 26.95
C LEU A 186 -15.24 -5.27 25.73
N GLN A 187 -15.61 -4.30 24.89
CA GLN A 187 -14.85 -3.93 23.70
C GLN A 187 -13.44 -3.43 24.05
N LEU A 188 -13.30 -2.70 25.16
CA LEU A 188 -11.99 -2.29 25.67
C LEU A 188 -11.12 -3.52 25.98
N VAL A 189 -11.67 -4.48 26.73
CA VAL A 189 -10.95 -5.70 27.11
C VAL A 189 -10.58 -6.53 25.89
N GLU A 190 -11.49 -6.72 24.94
CA GLU A 190 -11.23 -7.46 23.71
C GLU A 190 -10.03 -6.90 22.94
N ILE A 191 -9.95 -5.57 22.80
CA ILE A 191 -8.85 -4.92 22.08
C ILE A 191 -7.53 -5.07 22.85
N GLU A 192 -7.54 -5.02 24.18
CA GLU A 192 -6.36 -5.29 25.01
C GLU A 192 -5.89 -6.74 24.87
N VAL A 193 -6.82 -7.69 24.84
CA VAL A 193 -6.53 -9.12 24.65
C VAL A 193 -5.95 -9.37 23.26
N ASP A 194 -6.56 -8.83 22.20
CA ASP A 194 -6.07 -8.93 20.82
C ASP A 194 -4.64 -8.39 20.68
N ARG A 195 -4.30 -7.33 21.41
CA ARG A 195 -2.92 -6.79 21.44
C ARG A 195 -1.95 -7.67 22.20
N SER A 196 -2.33 -8.14 23.39
CA SER A 196 -1.48 -9.01 24.21
C SER A 196 -1.25 -10.38 23.57
N SER A 197 -2.21 -10.84 22.76
CA SER A 197 -2.17 -12.12 22.04
C SER A 197 -1.53 -12.03 20.67
N ARG A 198 -1.13 -10.83 20.19
CA ARG A 198 -0.24 -10.73 19.02
C ARG A 198 1.08 -11.41 19.37
N ILE A 199 1.18 -12.67 18.95
CA ILE A 199 2.39 -13.47 18.98
C ILE A 199 3.46 -12.62 18.32
N LYS A 200 4.43 -12.13 19.11
CA LYS A 200 5.64 -11.53 18.56
C LYS A 200 6.19 -12.57 17.60
N PRO A 201 6.49 -12.23 16.33
CA PRO A 201 7.14 -13.18 15.45
C PRO A 201 8.33 -13.75 16.22
N SER A 202 8.42 -15.07 16.28
CA SER A 202 9.57 -15.72 16.90
C SER A 202 10.82 -15.05 16.34
N PRO A 203 11.79 -14.68 17.20
CA PRO A 203 13.05 -14.13 16.69
C PRO A 203 13.54 -15.08 15.57
N PRO A 204 14.07 -14.53 14.46
CA PRO A 204 14.53 -15.37 13.36
C PRO A 204 15.41 -16.47 13.95
N THR A 205 15.08 -17.73 13.66
CA THR A 205 15.88 -18.86 14.11
C THR A 205 17.28 -18.68 13.54
N GLU A 206 18.24 -18.39 14.41
CA GLU A 206 19.66 -18.40 14.04
C GLU A 206 19.97 -19.82 13.56
N GLN A 207 20.32 -19.97 12.28
CA GLN A 207 20.87 -21.23 11.82
C GLN A 207 22.25 -21.36 12.45
N VAL A 208 22.42 -22.39 13.25
CA VAL A 208 23.66 -22.67 13.94
C VAL A 208 24.31 -23.87 13.27
N THR A 209 25.62 -23.79 13.01
CA THR A 209 26.40 -24.95 12.56
C THR A 209 26.35 -26.08 13.60
N LEU A 210 26.68 -27.31 13.20
CA LEU A 210 26.82 -28.46 14.10
C LEU A 210 27.74 -28.20 15.32
N ASN A 211 28.58 -27.17 15.25
CA ASN A 211 29.52 -26.76 16.30
C ASN A 211 29.04 -25.56 17.15
N GLY A 212 27.80 -25.09 16.98
CA GLY A 212 27.25 -24.01 17.82
C GLY A 212 27.57 -22.58 17.35
N GLN A 213 28.16 -22.39 16.17
CA GLN A 213 28.46 -21.05 15.63
C GLN A 213 27.35 -20.56 14.69
N PRO A 214 26.92 -19.29 14.79
CA PRO A 214 25.88 -18.73 13.92
C PRO A 214 26.35 -18.69 12.47
N VAL A 215 25.51 -19.17 11.56
CA VAL A 215 25.70 -19.04 10.12
C VAL A 215 25.30 -17.61 9.74
N PHE A 216 26.26 -16.81 9.30
CA PHE A 216 25.96 -15.50 8.73
C PHE A 216 25.59 -15.71 7.26
N ASP A 217 24.38 -15.29 6.87
CA ASP A 217 24.02 -15.18 5.47
C ASP A 217 24.94 -14.14 4.84
N GLU A 218 25.93 -14.56 4.06
CA GLU A 218 26.61 -13.66 3.13
C GLU A 218 25.51 -13.11 2.21
N GLU A 219 25.30 -11.79 2.24
CA GLU A 219 24.37 -11.10 1.35
C GLU A 219 24.63 -11.59 -0.08
N GLU A 220 23.64 -12.24 -0.72
CA GLU A 220 23.70 -12.54 -2.14
C GLU A 220 23.86 -11.19 -2.89
N GLU A 221 25.10 -10.80 -3.15
CA GLU A 221 25.46 -9.89 -4.22
C GLU A 221 24.78 -10.44 -5.47
N LYS A 222 23.75 -9.74 -5.94
CA LYS A 222 23.12 -10.04 -7.23
C LYS A 222 24.23 -10.02 -8.27
N GLU A 223 24.63 -11.20 -8.72
CA GLU A 223 25.63 -11.35 -9.77
C GLU A 223 25.17 -10.57 -11.00
N GLU A 224 25.85 -9.46 -11.28
CA GLU A 224 25.80 -8.83 -12.59
C GLU A 224 26.25 -9.87 -13.61
N LYS A 225 25.41 -10.10 -14.63
CA LYS A 225 25.68 -11.08 -15.69
C LYS A 225 26.92 -10.70 -16.50
N VAL A 226 28.09 -11.12 -16.04
CA VAL A 226 29.32 -11.08 -16.82
C VAL A 226 29.26 -12.20 -17.86
N ARG A 227 29.16 -11.84 -19.14
CA ARG A 227 29.31 -12.77 -20.27
C ARG A 227 30.70 -13.41 -20.24
N ARG A 228 30.81 -14.64 -19.74
CA ARG A 228 32.05 -15.45 -19.83
C ARG A 228 32.17 -16.12 -21.21
N LYS A 229 33.35 -16.00 -21.82
CA LYS A 229 33.80 -16.81 -22.98
C LYS A 229 33.98 -18.26 -22.53
N PRO A 230 33.74 -19.27 -23.41
CA PRO A 230 33.90 -20.67 -23.03
C PRO A 230 35.39 -21.02 -23.00
N SER A 231 35.93 -21.30 -21.82
CA SER A 231 37.22 -21.97 -21.66
C SER A 231 36.98 -23.45 -21.36
N THR A 232 37.69 -24.28 -22.13
CA THR A 232 37.79 -25.73 -22.05
C THR A 232 37.94 -26.27 -20.63
N GLY A 233 36.97 -27.09 -20.23
CA GLY A 233 36.96 -27.79 -18.96
C GLY A 233 35.52 -28.08 -18.55
N ASP A 234 34.83 -28.95 -19.30
CA ASP A 234 33.48 -29.39 -18.95
C ASP A 234 33.53 -30.10 -17.59
N GLN A 235 32.97 -29.47 -16.55
CA GLN A 235 32.55 -30.21 -15.36
C GLN A 235 31.29 -30.99 -15.74
N THR A 236 31.37 -32.31 -15.72
CA THR A 236 30.21 -33.17 -15.90
C THR A 236 29.30 -33.08 -14.67
N PRO A 237 27.97 -33.00 -14.84
CA PRO A 237 27.04 -33.05 -13.73
C PRO A 237 27.10 -34.42 -13.05
N LEU A 238 26.98 -34.43 -11.72
CA LEU A 238 27.08 -35.61 -10.84
C LEU A 238 26.08 -36.74 -11.15
N THR A 239 25.13 -36.49 -12.06
CA THR A 239 24.09 -37.43 -12.51
C THR A 239 24.61 -38.53 -13.44
N ASP A 240 25.82 -38.38 -13.99
CA ASP A 240 26.42 -39.38 -14.90
C ASP A 240 26.86 -40.69 -14.17
N PHE A 241 26.80 -40.73 -12.84
CA PHE A 241 27.15 -41.91 -12.03
C PHE A 241 25.95 -42.77 -11.61
N LEU A 242 24.73 -42.42 -12.01
CA LEU A 242 23.51 -43.13 -11.58
C LEU A 242 22.86 -44.02 -12.65
N SER A 243 23.50 -44.22 -13.81
CA SER A 243 22.97 -45.14 -14.83
C SER A 243 24.07 -45.90 -15.56
N GLU A 244 24.29 -47.14 -15.13
CA GLU A 244 24.88 -48.15 -15.99
C GLU A 244 23.86 -48.55 -17.06
N GLU A 245 24.10 -48.20 -18.32
CA GLU A 245 24.07 -49.16 -19.43
C GLU A 245 24.65 -48.52 -20.70
N LYS A 246 25.79 -49.06 -21.15
CA LYS A 246 26.52 -48.63 -22.36
C LYS A 246 25.72 -48.92 -23.63
N LYS A 247 25.52 -47.90 -24.49
CA LYS A 247 25.40 -48.07 -25.96
C LYS A 247 26.18 -46.97 -26.70
N PRO A 248 26.85 -47.29 -27.82
CA PRO A 248 27.90 -46.44 -28.40
C PRO A 248 27.37 -45.21 -29.14
N VAL A 249 28.13 -44.12 -28.99
CA VAL A 249 27.99 -42.81 -29.62
C VAL A 249 28.00 -42.91 -31.15
N LYS A 250 26.92 -42.44 -31.82
CA LYS A 250 26.94 -42.11 -33.25
C LYS A 250 27.43 -40.68 -33.43
N VAL A 251 28.63 -40.52 -33.99
CA VAL A 251 29.19 -39.22 -34.39
C VAL A 251 28.38 -38.62 -35.55
N PRO A 252 27.84 -37.38 -35.45
CA PRO A 252 27.27 -36.71 -36.60
C PRO A 252 28.39 -36.13 -37.49
N LYS A 253 28.43 -36.59 -38.75
CA LYS A 253 29.30 -36.06 -39.81
C LYS A 253 28.99 -34.57 -40.07
N LYS A 254 29.98 -33.69 -39.91
CA LYS A 254 29.99 -32.32 -40.45
C LYS A 254 29.80 -32.37 -41.97
N LYS A 255 28.68 -31.83 -42.49
CA LYS A 255 28.57 -31.44 -43.89
C LYS A 255 29.01 -29.99 -44.05
N SER A 256 30.17 -29.79 -44.64
CA SER A 256 30.59 -28.52 -45.24
C SER A 256 29.88 -28.33 -46.58
N SER A 257 29.23 -27.19 -46.82
CA SER A 257 28.90 -26.73 -48.17
C SER A 257 29.03 -25.20 -48.31
N ARG A 258 30.26 -24.82 -48.64
CA ARG A 258 30.73 -23.81 -49.60
C ARG A 258 29.68 -22.86 -50.27
N LYS A 259 29.91 -21.56 -50.05
CA LYS A 259 29.75 -20.37 -50.95
C LYS A 259 29.10 -20.56 -52.34
N LYS A 260 28.14 -19.67 -52.63
CA LYS A 260 27.97 -18.86 -53.88
C LYS A 260 26.97 -17.72 -53.55
N ARG A 261 27.38 -16.49 -53.24
CA ARG A 261 27.71 -15.35 -54.13
C ARG A 261 26.77 -15.22 -55.33
N GLY A 262 25.96 -14.15 -55.36
CA GLY A 262 25.16 -13.74 -56.50
C GLY A 262 24.24 -12.55 -56.21
N LEU A 263 24.80 -11.33 -56.26
CA LEU A 263 24.07 -10.08 -56.47
C LEU A 263 23.34 -10.09 -57.83
N ARG A 264 22.18 -9.43 -57.88
CA ARG A 264 21.53 -8.67 -58.98
C ARG A 264 20.00 -8.79 -58.76
N LYS A 265 19.18 -7.76 -58.87
CA LYS A 265 19.31 -6.38 -59.33
C LYS A 265 18.16 -5.60 -58.69
#